data_AF-H6DAN2-F1
#
_entry.id   AF-H6DAN2-F1
#
_cell.length_a   1.000
_cell.length_b   1.000
_cell.length_c   1.000
_cell.angle_alpha   90.00
_cell.angle_beta   90.00
_cell.angle_gamma   90.00
#
_symmetry.space_group_name_H-M   'P 1'
#
loop_
_entity.id
_entity.type
_entity.pdbx_description
1 polymer ?
#
loop_
_entity_poly.entity_id
_entity_poly.type
_entity_poly.pdbx_seq_one_letter_code
_entity_poly.pdbx_strand_id
1 'polypeptide(L)'
;YIDAETMHLHHDKHHQTYVNNANAALEKHPEIGEDLEALLADVESIPADIRQALINNGGGHLNHALFWELMTPEKTAPSAELAAAIDVTFGSFEDFQAAFTAAATTRFGSGWAWLVVNKEGKLEVTSTANQDTPISEGKKPILGL
;
A
#
# COMPACT_ATOMS: atom_id res chain seq x y z
N TYR A 1 -18.43 -6.42 -7.55
CA TYR A 1 -17.18 -7.21 -7.63
C TYR A 1 -16.78 -7.71 -6.25
N ILE A 2 -16.74 -6.82 -5.26
CA ILE A 2 -16.58 -7.17 -3.83
C ILE A 2 -17.97 -7.09 -3.16
N ASP A 3 -18.29 -8.03 -2.29
CA ASP A 3 -19.57 -8.07 -1.57
C ASP A 3 -19.61 -7.09 -0.37
N ALA A 4 -20.82 -6.71 0.04
CA ALA A 4 -21.01 -5.70 1.08
C ALA A 4 -20.55 -6.16 2.47
N GLU A 5 -20.68 -7.45 2.78
CA GLU A 5 -20.25 -8.00 4.08
C GLU A 5 -18.72 -7.90 4.22
N THR A 6 -17.98 -8.28 3.17
CA THR A 6 -16.53 -8.08 3.10
C THR A 6 -16.16 -6.61 3.25
N MET A 7 -16.82 -5.69 2.56
CA MET A 7 -16.52 -4.26 2.69
C MET A 7 -16.70 -3.75 4.13
N HIS A 8 -17.79 -4.16 4.81
CA HIS A 8 -18.03 -3.80 6.21
C HIS A 8 -16.97 -4.39 7.15
N LEU A 9 -16.63 -5.67 7.01
CA LEU A 9 -15.62 -6.29 7.86
C LEU A 9 -14.23 -5.70 7.61
N HIS A 10 -13.88 -5.51 6.34
CA HIS A 10 -12.55 -5.06 5.93
C HIS A 10 -12.30 -3.61 6.36
N HIS A 11 -13.30 -2.73 6.25
CA HIS A 11 -13.20 -1.35 6.73
C HIS A 11 -13.43 -1.24 8.25
N ASP A 12 -14.60 -1.66 8.75
CA ASP A 12 -15.02 -1.34 10.14
C ASP A 12 -14.33 -2.21 11.20
N LYS A 13 -13.69 -3.33 10.80
CA LYS A 13 -12.97 -4.22 11.72
C LYS A 13 -11.48 -4.26 11.43
N HIS A 14 -11.08 -4.69 10.23
CA HIS A 14 -9.65 -4.89 9.93
C HIS A 14 -8.91 -3.55 9.89
N HIS A 15 -9.34 -2.61 9.06
CA HIS A 15 -8.73 -1.28 8.99
C HIS A 15 -8.80 -0.55 10.33
N GLN A 16 -9.95 -0.58 11.02
CA GLN A 16 -10.09 0.03 12.36
C GLN A 16 -9.10 -0.54 13.39
N THR A 17 -8.80 -1.85 13.34
CA THR A 17 -7.84 -2.48 14.26
C THR A 17 -6.43 -1.94 14.03
N TYR A 18 -6.03 -1.75 12.76
CA TYR A 18 -4.74 -1.14 12.43
C TYR A 18 -4.64 0.30 12.96
N VAL A 19 -5.68 1.12 12.76
CA VAL A 19 -5.71 2.50 13.28
C VAL A 19 -5.57 2.51 14.81
N ASN A 20 -6.35 1.69 15.52
CA ASN A 20 -6.32 1.63 16.99
C ASN A 20 -4.92 1.26 17.51
N ASN A 21 -4.30 0.25 16.91
CA ASN A 21 -3.01 -0.25 17.34
C ASN A 21 -1.86 0.70 16.95
N ALA A 22 -1.96 1.39 15.81
CA ALA A 22 -1.00 2.41 15.41
C ALA A 22 -1.02 3.58 16.41
N ASN A 23 -2.21 4.09 16.76
CA ASN A 23 -2.37 5.13 17.76
C ASN A 23 -1.79 4.72 19.12
N ALA A 24 -2.11 3.51 19.59
CA ALA A 24 -1.57 2.99 20.86
C ALA A 24 -0.03 2.84 20.87
N ALA A 25 0.58 2.62 19.69
CA ALA A 25 2.04 2.61 19.56
C ALA A 25 2.62 4.03 19.60
N LEU A 26 2.02 4.97 18.86
CA LEU A 26 2.45 6.37 18.81
C LEU A 26 2.30 7.10 20.16
N GLU A 27 1.28 6.76 20.96
CA GLU A 27 1.08 7.32 22.31
C GLU A 27 2.28 7.13 23.25
N LYS A 28 3.12 6.10 23.02
CA LYS A 28 4.34 5.87 23.81
C LYS A 28 5.47 6.83 23.45
N HIS A 29 5.44 7.41 22.25
CA HIS A 29 6.47 8.25 21.67
C HIS A 29 5.87 9.49 20.97
N PRO A 30 5.18 10.38 21.69
CA PRO A 30 4.53 11.55 21.08
C PRO A 30 5.53 12.50 20.38
N GLU A 31 6.82 12.43 20.71
CA GLU A 31 7.88 13.23 20.11
C GLU A 31 8.16 12.95 18.63
N ILE A 32 7.77 11.77 18.11
CA ILE A 32 7.99 11.41 16.71
C ILE A 32 6.84 11.86 15.79
N GLY A 33 5.74 12.36 16.37
CA GLY A 33 4.54 12.76 15.63
C GLY A 33 3.74 11.58 15.06
N GLU A 34 2.87 11.86 14.10
CA GLU A 34 1.90 10.90 13.54
C GLU A 34 1.94 10.80 12.00
N ASP A 35 2.94 11.39 11.35
CA ASP A 35 3.14 11.28 9.89
C ASP A 35 3.67 9.88 9.54
N LEU A 36 2.75 8.94 9.34
CA LEU A 36 3.09 7.54 9.05
C LEU A 36 3.84 7.36 7.73
N GLU A 37 3.60 8.19 6.72
CA GLU A 37 4.36 8.09 5.46
C GLU A 37 5.83 8.41 5.71
N ALA A 38 6.10 9.50 6.44
CA ALA A 38 7.47 9.88 6.80
C ALA A 38 8.13 8.84 7.74
N LEU A 39 7.40 8.37 8.75
CA LEU A 39 7.91 7.38 9.71
C LEU A 39 8.23 6.04 9.04
N LEU A 40 7.36 5.57 8.14
CA LEU A 40 7.57 4.31 7.44
C LEU A 40 8.58 4.41 6.29
N ALA A 41 8.91 5.61 5.82
CA ALA A 41 9.99 5.81 4.84
C ALA A 41 11.38 5.56 5.44
N ASP A 42 11.55 5.71 6.76
CA ASP A 42 12.77 5.36 7.50
C ASP A 42 12.44 4.61 8.79
N VAL A 43 12.12 3.33 8.66
CA VAL A 43 11.70 2.48 9.79
C VAL A 43 12.76 2.32 10.88
N GLU A 44 14.03 2.54 10.57
CA GLU A 44 15.12 2.47 11.55
C GLU A 44 15.13 3.68 12.49
N SER A 45 14.57 4.81 12.05
CA SER A 45 14.37 6.00 12.90
C SER A 45 13.27 5.82 13.95
N ILE A 46 12.36 4.86 13.75
CA ILE A 46 11.29 4.57 14.71
C ILE A 46 11.89 3.90 15.96
N PRO A 47 11.52 4.35 17.18
CA PRO A 47 11.99 3.75 18.43
C PRO A 47 11.77 2.23 18.46
N ALA A 48 12.82 1.50 18.86
CA ALA A 48 12.90 0.06 18.67
C ALA A 48 11.77 -0.74 19.35
N ASP A 49 11.24 -0.24 20.47
CA ASP A 49 10.16 -0.87 21.25
C ASP A 49 8.77 -0.73 20.61
N ILE A 50 8.58 0.22 19.69
CA ILE A 50 7.34 0.37 18.91
C ILE A 50 7.51 0.07 17.42
N ARG A 51 8.73 -0.04 16.92
CA ARG A 51 9.06 -0.15 15.48
C ARG A 51 8.21 -1.18 14.75
N GLN A 52 8.23 -2.44 15.19
CA GLN A 52 7.47 -3.50 14.50
C GLN A 52 5.95 -3.29 14.61
N ALA A 53 5.48 -2.75 15.75
CA ALA A 53 4.06 -2.44 15.91
C ALA A 53 3.63 -1.35 14.92
N LEU A 54 4.47 -0.34 14.69
CA LEU A 54 4.18 0.74 13.76
C LEU A 54 4.34 0.30 12.30
N ILE A 55 5.32 -0.54 11.96
CA ILE A 55 5.41 -1.17 10.64
C ILE A 55 4.11 -1.93 10.33
N ASN A 56 3.68 -2.81 11.24
CA ASN A 56 2.51 -3.67 10.99
C ASN A 56 1.20 -2.88 10.97
N ASN A 57 0.99 -1.96 11.93
CA ASN A 57 -0.30 -1.29 12.10
C ASN A 57 -0.36 0.05 11.39
N GLY A 58 0.74 0.81 11.36
CA GLY A 58 0.85 2.00 10.52
C GLY A 58 0.83 1.65 9.03
N GLY A 59 1.58 0.61 8.63
CA GLY A 59 1.51 0.08 7.27
C GLY A 59 0.11 -0.42 6.94
N GLY A 60 -0.53 -1.14 7.86
CA GLY A 60 -1.91 -1.59 7.71
C GLY A 60 -2.88 -0.42 7.49
N HIS A 61 -2.76 0.66 8.26
CA HIS A 61 -3.59 1.86 8.06
C HIS A 61 -3.36 2.49 6.68
N LEU A 62 -2.11 2.80 6.32
CA LEU A 62 -1.80 3.45 5.05
C LEU A 62 -2.24 2.62 3.83
N ASN A 63 -1.97 1.30 3.86
CA ASN A 63 -2.31 0.42 2.76
C ASN A 63 -3.84 0.36 2.54
N HIS A 64 -4.63 0.26 3.62
CA HIS A 64 -6.10 0.23 3.51
C HIS A 64 -6.67 1.59 3.12
N ALA A 65 -6.17 2.69 3.70
CA ALA A 65 -6.59 4.04 3.32
C ALA A 65 -6.44 4.27 1.82
N LEU A 66 -5.28 3.91 1.26
CA LEU A 66 -5.04 3.96 -0.19
C LEU A 66 -5.96 3.01 -0.96
N PHE A 67 -6.13 1.77 -0.50
CA PHE A 67 -7.00 0.78 -1.17
C PHE A 67 -8.44 1.28 -1.35
N TRP A 68 -9.00 1.97 -0.35
CA TRP A 68 -10.36 2.54 -0.44
C TRP A 68 -10.45 3.66 -1.48
N GLU A 69 -9.45 4.53 -1.54
CA GLU A 69 -9.41 5.66 -2.48
C GLU A 69 -9.21 5.23 -3.94
N LEU A 70 -8.56 4.07 -4.15
CA LEU A 70 -8.31 3.51 -5.48
C LEU A 70 -9.51 2.78 -6.07
N MET A 71 -10.53 2.47 -5.28
CA MET A 71 -11.73 1.76 -5.74
C MET A 71 -12.88 2.71 -6.02
N THR A 72 -13.65 2.41 -7.07
CA THR A 72 -14.82 3.20 -7.46
C THR A 72 -15.91 2.30 -8.05
N PRO A 73 -17.20 2.61 -7.83
CA PRO A 73 -18.30 1.93 -8.52
C PRO A 73 -18.36 2.29 -10.01
N GLU A 74 -17.72 3.38 -10.41
CA GLU A 74 -17.74 3.89 -11.77
C GLU A 74 -16.65 3.23 -12.62
N LYS A 75 -16.96 2.99 -13.90
CA LYS A 75 -15.94 2.54 -14.84
C LYS A 75 -15.01 3.70 -15.20
N THR A 76 -13.74 3.58 -14.85
CA THR A 76 -12.68 4.53 -15.20
C THR A 76 -11.63 3.88 -16.10
N ALA A 77 -10.76 4.70 -16.67
CA ALA A 77 -9.59 4.27 -17.44
C ALA A 77 -8.36 5.05 -16.96
N PRO A 78 -7.14 4.54 -17.16
CA PRO A 78 -5.92 5.30 -16.90
C PRO A 78 -5.97 6.67 -17.60
N SER A 79 -5.43 7.70 -16.95
CA SER A 79 -5.22 8.99 -17.61
C SER A 79 -4.25 8.81 -18.79
N ALA A 80 -4.24 9.75 -19.74
CA ALA A 80 -3.32 9.69 -20.88
C ALA A 80 -1.84 9.64 -20.45
N GLU A 81 -1.49 10.35 -19.37
CA GLU A 81 -0.15 10.34 -18.79
C GLU A 81 0.21 8.97 -18.21
N LEU A 82 -0.69 8.38 -17.42
CA LEU A 82 -0.46 7.05 -16.83
C LEU A 82 -0.43 5.95 -17.89
N ALA A 83 -1.31 6.01 -18.89
CA ALA A 83 -1.32 5.07 -20.01
C ALA A 83 0.00 5.12 -20.78
N ALA A 84 0.52 6.32 -21.09
CA ALA A 84 1.82 6.47 -21.75
C ALA A 84 2.97 5.93 -20.89
N ALA A 85 2.95 6.17 -19.58
CA ALA A 85 3.96 5.64 -18.66
C ALA A 85 3.91 4.10 -18.59
N ILE A 86 2.71 3.51 -18.64
CA ILE A 86 2.50 2.07 -18.73
C ILE A 86 3.10 1.52 -20.02
N ASP A 87 2.78 2.11 -21.17
CA ASP A 87 3.29 1.65 -22.47
C ASP A 87 4.83 1.74 -22.54
N VAL A 88 5.42 2.82 -22.02
CA VAL A 88 6.89 2.98 -21.97
C VAL A 88 7.55 1.92 -21.08
N THR A 89 6.91 1.54 -19.98
CA THR A 89 7.51 0.63 -18.98
C THR A 89 7.27 -0.83 -19.31
N PHE A 90 6.04 -1.18 -19.67
CA PHE A 90 5.57 -2.55 -19.82
C PHE A 90 5.35 -2.95 -21.28
N GLY A 91 5.36 -2.00 -22.21
CA GLY A 91 5.10 -2.23 -23.64
C GLY A 91 3.62 -2.09 -24.02
N SER A 92 2.72 -2.53 -23.15
CA SER A 92 1.28 -2.36 -23.31
C SER A 92 0.53 -2.44 -21.97
N PHE A 93 -0.73 -1.99 -21.94
CA PHE A 93 -1.61 -2.20 -20.79
C PHE A 93 -1.87 -3.69 -20.49
N GLU A 94 -1.93 -4.53 -21.52
CA GLU A 94 -2.14 -5.98 -21.36
C GLU A 94 -0.94 -6.62 -20.65
N ASP A 95 0.28 -6.25 -21.05
CA ASP A 95 1.51 -6.73 -20.41
C ASP A 95 1.64 -6.23 -18.96
N PHE A 96 1.24 -4.98 -18.70
CA PHE A 96 1.11 -4.47 -17.33
C PHE A 96 0.12 -5.30 -16.52
N GLN A 97 -1.09 -5.54 -17.04
CA GLN A 97 -2.12 -6.30 -16.35
C GLN A 97 -1.65 -7.72 -16.06
N ALA A 98 -0.97 -8.36 -17.01
CA ALA A 98 -0.38 -9.69 -16.82
C ALA A 98 0.69 -9.67 -15.71
N ALA A 99 1.60 -8.69 -15.71
CA ALA A 99 2.63 -8.56 -14.68
C ALA A 99 2.04 -8.31 -13.29
N PHE A 100 1.08 -7.39 -13.17
CA PHE A 100 0.39 -7.10 -11.90
C PHE A 100 -0.40 -8.30 -11.40
N THR A 101 -1.09 -9.02 -12.29
CA THR A 101 -1.82 -10.25 -11.96
C THR A 101 -0.88 -11.35 -11.48
N ALA A 102 0.28 -11.51 -12.11
CA ALA A 102 1.29 -12.46 -11.66
C ALA A 102 1.83 -12.09 -10.27
N ALA A 103 2.09 -10.81 -9.99
CA ALA A 103 2.54 -10.36 -8.67
C ALA A 103 1.48 -10.63 -7.59
N ALA A 104 0.20 -10.38 -7.86
CA ALA A 104 -0.90 -10.62 -6.94
C ALA A 104 -1.15 -12.12 -6.69
N THR A 105 -1.08 -12.96 -7.72
CA THR A 105 -1.37 -14.40 -7.61
C THR A 105 -0.22 -15.22 -7.04
N THR A 106 1.03 -14.77 -7.21
CA THR A 106 2.22 -15.48 -6.73
C THR A 106 2.67 -15.06 -5.33
N ARG A 107 2.07 -14.00 -4.76
CA ARG A 107 2.27 -13.64 -3.36
C ARG A 107 1.82 -14.79 -2.46
N PHE A 108 2.78 -15.49 -1.86
CA PHE A 108 2.51 -16.58 -0.93
C PHE A 108 2.25 -16.04 0.48
N GLY A 109 1.13 -16.46 1.07
CA GLY A 109 0.65 -15.93 2.35
C GLY A 109 0.04 -14.53 2.21
N SER A 110 -0.15 -13.83 3.33
CA SER A 110 -0.71 -12.48 3.33
C SER A 110 0.26 -11.47 2.73
N GLY A 111 -0.26 -10.50 1.99
CA GLY A 111 0.52 -9.42 1.40
C GLY A 111 -0.28 -8.62 0.39
N TRP A 112 0.44 -7.80 -0.37
CA TRP A 112 -0.11 -6.87 -1.34
C TRP A 112 0.65 -6.94 -2.66
N ALA A 113 -0.02 -6.69 -3.77
CA ALA A 113 0.60 -6.37 -5.05
C ALA A 113 0.49 -4.88 -5.35
N TRP A 114 1.53 -4.31 -5.95
CA TRP A 114 1.66 -2.87 -6.11
C TRP A 114 2.08 -2.48 -7.53
N LEU A 115 1.50 -1.40 -8.03
CA LEU A 115 2.13 -0.55 -9.04
C LEU A 115 2.70 0.65 -8.29
N VAL A 116 3.99 0.93 -8.49
CA VAL A 116 4.70 1.98 -7.78
C VAL A 116 5.51 2.84 -8.74
N VAL A 117 5.82 4.07 -8.32
CA VAL A 117 6.88 4.89 -8.91
C VAL A 117 8.14 4.68 -8.10
N ASN A 118 9.20 4.21 -8.73
CA ASN A 118 10.49 3.95 -8.09
C ASN A 118 11.34 5.23 -7.92
N LYS A 119 12.54 5.11 -7.36
CA LYS A 119 13.44 6.24 -7.07
C LYS A 119 13.92 6.98 -8.33
N GLU A 120 13.93 6.29 -9.47
CA GLU A 120 14.24 6.86 -10.79
C GLU A 120 13.03 7.51 -11.48
N GLY A 121 11.85 7.51 -10.84
CA GLY A 121 10.62 8.07 -11.39
C GLY A 121 9.94 7.17 -12.43
N LYS A 122 10.26 5.87 -12.45
CA LYS A 122 9.69 4.89 -13.39
C LYS A 122 8.66 4.00 -12.71
N LEU A 123 7.72 3.47 -13.51
CA LEU A 123 6.78 2.48 -13.02
C LEU A 123 7.46 1.15 -12.73
N GLU A 124 6.99 0.47 -11.70
CA GLU A 124 7.46 -0.87 -11.30
C GLU A 124 6.27 -1.65 -10.73
N VAL A 125 6.20 -2.94 -11.05
CA VAL A 125 5.30 -3.88 -10.37
C VAL A 125 6.10 -4.63 -9.30
N THR A 126 5.61 -4.63 -8.07
CA THR A 126 6.21 -5.35 -6.94
C THR A 126 5.14 -5.97 -6.05
N SER A 127 5.54 -6.73 -5.04
CA SER A 127 4.63 -7.19 -3.98
C SER A 127 5.35 -7.17 -2.63
N THR A 128 4.58 -6.93 -1.56
CA THR A 128 5.08 -6.92 -0.18
C THR A 128 4.40 -8.00 0.65
N ALA A 129 5.04 -8.43 1.73
CA ALA A 129 4.45 -9.37 2.67
C ALA A 129 3.68 -8.63 3.78
N ASN A 130 2.63 -9.25 4.31
CA ASN A 130 1.85 -8.72 5.43
C ASN A 130 1.36 -7.28 5.17
N GLN A 131 1.80 -6.32 5.98
CA GLN A 131 1.46 -4.90 5.85
C GLN A 131 2.69 -4.04 5.54
N ASP A 132 3.80 -4.66 5.13
CA ASP A 132 4.96 -3.91 4.63
C ASP A 132 4.53 -3.08 3.43
N THR A 133 5.04 -1.86 3.33
CA THR A 133 4.67 -0.90 2.30
C THR A 133 5.88 -0.55 1.42
N PRO A 134 5.71 -0.36 0.10
CA PRO A 134 6.78 0.13 -0.78
C PRO A 134 7.37 1.48 -0.35
N ILE A 135 6.66 2.25 0.49
CA ILE A 135 7.15 3.49 1.08
C ILE A 135 8.46 3.25 1.84
N SER A 136 8.58 2.13 2.57
CA SER A 136 9.80 1.75 3.30
C SER A 136 10.97 1.38 2.39
N GLU A 137 10.71 1.12 1.10
CA GLU A 137 11.74 0.93 0.08
C GLU A 137 12.09 2.25 -0.64
N GLY A 138 11.44 3.36 -0.27
CA GLY A 138 11.53 4.67 -0.91
C GLY A 138 10.82 4.73 -2.26
N LYS A 139 9.76 3.94 -2.44
CA LYS A 139 8.90 3.93 -3.63
C LYS A 139 7.55 4.58 -3.30
N LYS A 140 6.85 5.08 -4.33
CA LYS A 140 5.54 5.72 -4.17
C LYS A 140 4.44 4.81 -4.72
N PRO A 141 3.57 4.22 -3.89
CA PRO A 141 2.49 3.37 -4.38
C PRO A 141 1.43 4.21 -5.11
N ILE A 142 0.97 3.71 -6.26
CA ILE A 142 -0.10 4.35 -7.06
C ILE A 142 -1.27 3.40 -7.37
N LEU A 143 -1.09 2.09 -7.17
CA LEU A 143 -2.14 1.07 -7.16
C LEU A 143 -1.75 -0.03 -6.18
N GLY A 144 -2.71 -0.53 -5.38
CA GLY A 144 -2.52 -1.65 -4.46
C GLY A 144 -3.68 -2.64 -4.53
N LEU A 145 -3.38 -3.93 -4.42
CA LEU A 145 -4.34 -5.03 -4.32
C LEU A 145 -3.94 -6.02 -3.23
#